data_AF-A0AA35WQZ7-F1
#
_entry.id   AF-A0AA35WQZ7-F1
#
_cell.length_a   1.000
_cell.length_b   1.000
_cell.length_c   1.000
_cell.angle_alpha   90.00
_cell.angle_beta   90.00
_cell.angle_gamma   90.00
#
_symmetry.space_group_name_H-M   'P 1'
#
loop_
_entity.id
_entity.type
_entity.pdbx_description
1 polymer ?
#
loop_
_entity_poly.entity_id
_entity_poly.type
_entity_poly.pdbx_seq_one_letter_code
_entity_poly.pdbx_strand_id
1 'polypeptide(L)'
;MKMDTLSAAYDSDASSGAEGEETPQQEDEATPINVEESSSVLSRLKEKFPLNSAPAVPIRESPDDLLRVGPDTKEVAYNPTVEQLYAPEVGPTNPFKTRQQLANKNTLSGFVEPAHFDAFQFENQRRTFHSYGYALDPTAMEAAATGPVGDQLRAEEMKEVSVFEVKKVRTGEKRRRKDKGDPADLDGYMGPWREYEDEVKVSKPTPEQMVILDEQFGEKLKAKEKKEDDTITESTILHGLSTIYLYFLNHGVFSFLLWTVCCFFITK
;
A
#
# COMPACT_ATOMS: atom_id res chain seq x y z
N MET A 1 -21.88 45.63 -23.20
CA MET A 1 -23.14 45.93 -22.48
C MET A 1 -23.23 44.91 -21.34
N LYS A 2 -23.20 45.22 -20.05
CA LYS A 2 -23.11 46.44 -19.24
C LYS A 2 -22.27 46.05 -18.00
N MET A 3 -21.47 46.98 -17.49
CA MET A 3 -20.98 46.93 -16.10
C MET A 3 -22.17 47.11 -15.16
N ASP A 4 -22.04 46.71 -13.89
CA ASP A 4 -22.40 47.60 -12.78
C ASP A 4 -21.72 47.17 -11.47
N THR A 5 -21.10 48.18 -10.88
CA THR A 5 -20.43 48.30 -9.60
C THR A 5 -21.42 48.41 -8.45
N LEU A 6 -21.11 47.86 -7.27
CA LEU A 6 -21.68 48.35 -6.01
C LEU A 6 -20.61 48.46 -4.93
N SER A 7 -20.32 49.71 -4.57
CA SER A 7 -19.54 50.12 -3.41
C SER A 7 -20.45 50.80 -2.38
N ALA A 8 -20.24 50.43 -1.10
CA ALA A 8 -20.39 51.22 0.13
C ALA A 8 -21.78 51.70 0.61
N ALA A 9 -22.11 51.37 1.87
CA ALA A 9 -22.51 52.33 2.92
C ALA A 9 -22.77 51.66 4.30
N TYR A 10 -22.24 52.30 5.35
CA TYR A 10 -22.67 52.33 6.78
C TYR A 10 -22.62 51.01 7.60
N ASP A 11 -22.11 50.96 8.84
CA ASP A 11 -22.35 51.90 9.94
C ASP A 11 -21.22 51.88 11.00
N SER A 12 -21.14 52.99 11.74
CA SER A 12 -20.17 53.37 12.77
C SER A 12 -20.68 53.10 14.18
N ASP A 13 -19.82 52.68 15.11
CA ASP A 13 -20.07 52.85 16.56
C ASP A 13 -18.78 53.27 17.29
N ALA A 14 -18.93 54.19 18.24
CA ALA A 14 -17.88 54.96 18.89
C ALA A 14 -18.09 54.92 20.42
N SER A 15 -17.01 54.80 21.21
CA SER A 15 -16.98 55.34 22.59
C SER A 15 -15.58 55.35 23.26
N SER A 16 -15.17 56.55 23.68
CA SER A 16 -14.36 56.98 24.86
C SER A 16 -12.99 56.35 25.16
N GLY A 17 -11.88 57.04 25.52
CA GLY A 17 -11.63 58.42 25.98
C GLY A 17 -10.75 58.41 27.26
N ALA A 18 -9.56 59.05 27.24
CA ALA A 18 -8.77 59.65 28.37
C ALA A 18 -7.27 59.85 27.96
N GLU A 19 -6.77 61.05 27.59
CA GLU A 19 -6.28 62.21 28.39
C GLU A 19 -4.82 62.07 28.90
N GLY A 20 -3.95 63.04 28.56
CA GLY A 20 -2.59 63.15 29.12
C GLY A 20 -1.57 64.05 28.39
N GLU A 21 -1.79 65.37 28.45
CA GLU A 21 -0.84 66.52 28.61
C GLU A 21 0.47 66.75 27.80
N GLU A 22 0.77 68.05 27.64
CA GLU A 22 1.69 68.71 26.72
C GLU A 22 3.06 69.15 27.31
N THR A 23 4.09 69.16 26.43
CA THR A 23 5.27 70.10 26.32
C THR A 23 6.36 70.10 27.42
N PRO A 24 7.61 70.59 27.16
CA PRO A 24 8.13 71.34 25.99
C PRO A 24 9.45 70.82 25.36
N GLN A 25 9.73 71.36 24.17
CA GLN A 25 10.94 71.20 23.37
C GLN A 25 12.16 71.89 24.02
N GLN A 26 13.31 71.20 24.00
CA GLN A 26 14.63 71.76 24.30
C GLN A 26 15.44 71.75 22.99
N GLU A 27 15.86 72.95 22.58
CA GLU A 27 16.74 73.20 21.45
C GLU A 27 18.18 72.90 21.89
N ASP A 28 18.78 71.84 21.35
CA ASP A 28 20.22 71.61 21.46
C ASP A 28 20.93 71.98 20.16
N GLU A 29 21.81 72.95 20.32
CA GLU A 29 22.74 73.54 19.36
C GLU A 29 23.65 72.46 18.73
N ALA A 30 23.49 72.20 17.43
CA ALA A 30 24.45 71.43 16.65
C ALA A 30 24.93 72.25 15.45
N THR A 31 26.24 72.50 15.45
CA THR A 31 27.00 73.21 14.42
C THR A 31 26.66 72.75 12.99
N PRO A 32 26.58 73.67 12.00
CA PRO A 32 26.27 73.29 10.63
C PRO A 32 27.40 72.43 10.04
N ILE A 33 27.12 71.14 9.85
CA ILE A 33 27.94 70.28 9.00
C ILE A 33 27.80 70.83 7.58
N ASN A 34 28.90 71.25 6.97
CA ASN A 34 28.95 71.67 5.58
C ASN A 34 28.45 70.52 4.68
N VAL A 35 27.18 70.62 4.26
CA VAL A 35 26.45 69.60 3.49
C VAL A 35 27.11 69.35 2.13
N GLU A 36 27.85 70.33 1.61
CA GLU A 36 28.47 70.23 0.29
C GLU A 36 29.71 69.32 0.29
N GLU A 37 30.56 69.39 1.32
CA GLU A 37 31.75 68.55 1.42
C GLU A 37 31.41 67.08 1.69
N SER A 38 30.43 66.83 2.56
CA SER A 38 29.95 65.47 2.84
C SER A 38 29.26 64.84 1.63
N SER A 39 28.54 65.62 0.82
CA SER A 39 27.97 65.15 -0.45
C SER A 39 29.05 64.72 -1.46
N SER A 40 30.18 65.43 -1.52
CA SER A 40 31.30 65.15 -2.42
C SER A 40 32.07 63.87 -2.03
N VAL A 41 32.19 63.59 -0.73
CA VAL A 41 32.83 62.38 -0.21
C VAL A 41 31.91 61.17 -0.40
N LEU A 42 30.61 61.32 -0.16
CA LEU A 42 29.62 60.26 -0.38
C LEU A 42 29.48 59.89 -1.86
N SER A 43 29.54 60.86 -2.78
CA SER A 43 29.54 60.62 -4.22
C SER A 43 30.82 59.89 -4.67
N ARG A 44 32.00 60.29 -4.20
CA ARG A 44 33.27 59.58 -4.47
C ARG A 44 33.29 58.16 -3.90
N LEU A 45 32.68 57.92 -2.74
CA LEU A 45 32.55 56.57 -2.15
C LEU A 45 31.58 55.70 -2.95
N LYS A 46 30.47 56.29 -3.43
CA LYS A 46 29.48 55.61 -4.28
C LYS A 46 30.04 55.23 -5.66
N GLU A 47 30.96 56.02 -6.20
CA GLU A 47 31.70 55.69 -7.44
C GLU A 47 32.74 54.59 -7.22
N LYS A 48 33.47 54.60 -6.10
CA LYS A 48 34.52 53.60 -5.80
C LYS A 48 33.97 52.24 -5.40
N PHE A 49 32.80 52.22 -4.76
CA PHE A 49 32.11 50.99 -4.35
C PHE A 49 30.70 51.01 -4.92
N PRO A 50 30.52 50.63 -6.20
CA PRO A 50 29.19 50.49 -6.77
C PRO A 50 28.44 49.39 -6.01
N LEU A 51 27.60 49.81 -5.06
CA LEU A 51 26.72 48.93 -4.32
C LEU A 51 25.64 48.45 -5.30
N ASN A 52 25.88 47.32 -5.93
CA ASN A 52 24.88 46.67 -6.76
C ASN A 52 23.87 45.96 -5.86
N SER A 53 22.86 46.70 -5.40
CA SER A 53 21.82 46.18 -4.50
C SER A 53 21.02 45.02 -5.10
N ALA A 54 21.00 44.89 -6.44
CA ALA A 54 20.30 43.84 -7.15
C ALA A 54 21.14 43.38 -8.36
N PRO A 55 22.11 42.47 -8.16
CA PRO A 55 22.81 41.85 -9.28
C PRO A 55 21.78 41.23 -10.23
N ALA A 56 22.06 41.24 -11.53
CA ALA A 56 21.21 40.59 -12.52
C ALA A 56 21.20 39.08 -12.23
N VAL A 57 20.19 38.65 -11.46
CA VAL A 57 19.90 37.24 -11.23
C VAL A 57 19.36 36.74 -12.56
N PRO A 58 20.03 35.80 -13.26
CA PRO A 58 19.41 35.16 -14.40
C PRO A 58 18.10 34.58 -13.88
N ILE A 59 16.99 35.02 -14.45
CA ILE A 59 15.69 34.39 -14.21
C ILE A 59 15.92 32.96 -14.66
N ARG A 60 16.05 32.05 -13.70
CA ARG A 60 15.98 30.63 -13.99
C ARG A 60 14.65 30.48 -14.70
N GLU A 61 14.69 29.94 -15.93
CA GLU A 61 13.48 29.50 -16.61
C GLU A 61 12.59 28.86 -15.55
N SER A 62 11.35 29.32 -15.49
CA SER A 62 10.45 28.86 -14.46
C SER A 62 10.44 27.33 -14.52
N PRO A 63 10.39 26.61 -13.39
CA PRO A 63 10.37 25.14 -13.44
C PRO A 63 9.22 24.59 -14.30
N ASP A 64 8.22 25.44 -14.62
CA ASP A 64 7.12 25.18 -15.53
C ASP A 64 7.52 25.18 -17.03
N ASP A 65 8.62 25.83 -17.42
CA ASP A 65 9.12 25.87 -18.81
C ASP A 65 9.75 24.52 -19.23
N LEU A 66 10.20 23.73 -18.25
CA LEU A 66 10.53 22.32 -18.45
C LEU A 66 9.30 21.48 -18.11
N LEU A 67 8.51 21.12 -19.13
CA LEU A 67 7.41 20.17 -19.02
C LEU A 67 7.90 18.82 -18.47
N ARG A 68 7.96 18.72 -17.14
CA ARG A 68 8.32 17.50 -16.40
C ARG A 68 7.04 16.84 -15.93
N VAL A 69 6.96 15.54 -16.13
CA VAL A 69 5.86 14.73 -15.63
C VAL A 69 6.14 14.42 -14.15
N GLY A 70 5.18 14.66 -13.27
CA GLY A 70 5.34 14.36 -11.85
C GLY A 70 5.32 12.84 -11.61
N PRO A 71 6.08 12.30 -10.64
CA PRO A 71 6.17 10.86 -10.41
C PRO A 71 4.84 10.23 -9.96
N ASP A 72 3.98 11.01 -9.30
CA ASP A 72 2.66 10.56 -8.83
C ASP A 72 1.59 10.61 -9.93
N THR A 73 1.89 11.22 -11.08
CA THR A 73 0.92 11.38 -12.18
C THR A 73 0.86 10.13 -13.04
N LYS A 74 -0.32 9.50 -13.14
CA LYS A 74 -0.54 8.24 -13.87
C LYS A 74 -1.02 8.43 -15.31
N GLU A 75 -1.67 9.55 -15.59
CA GLU A 75 -2.26 9.87 -16.88
C GLU A 75 -1.68 11.20 -17.37
N VAL A 76 -1.20 11.22 -18.61
CA VAL A 76 -0.61 12.41 -19.24
C VAL A 76 -1.46 12.78 -20.45
N ALA A 77 -1.87 14.05 -20.54
CA ALA A 77 -2.77 14.54 -21.59
C ALA A 77 -2.05 14.96 -22.89
N TYR A 78 -0.73 14.97 -22.88
CA TYR A 78 0.12 15.26 -24.04
C TYR A 78 1.12 14.12 -24.22
N ASN A 79 1.85 14.12 -25.34
CA ASN A 79 2.88 13.13 -25.61
C ASN A 79 4.24 13.66 -25.12
N PRO A 80 4.72 13.30 -23.91
CA PRO A 80 6.01 13.74 -23.41
C PRO A 80 7.16 13.08 -24.19
N THR A 81 8.33 13.72 -24.16
CA THR A 81 9.55 13.09 -24.66
C THR A 81 10.07 12.03 -23.69
N VAL A 82 10.85 11.06 -24.18
CA VAL A 82 11.43 9.98 -23.36
C VAL A 82 12.27 10.56 -22.21
N GLU A 83 13.05 11.61 -22.47
CA GLU A 83 13.88 12.27 -21.46
C GLU A 83 13.06 12.92 -20.35
N GLN A 84 11.89 13.47 -20.68
CA GLN A 84 10.99 14.09 -19.71
C GLN A 84 10.25 13.05 -18.86
N LEU A 85 9.88 11.90 -19.45
CA LEU A 85 9.10 10.85 -18.78
C LEU A 85 9.98 9.94 -17.90
N TYR A 86 11.17 9.56 -18.38
CA TYR A 86 12.08 8.65 -17.68
C TYR A 86 13.18 9.38 -16.89
N ALA A 87 13.00 10.68 -16.62
CA ALA A 87 13.92 11.44 -15.78
C ALA A 87 13.96 10.84 -14.35
N PRO A 88 15.15 10.54 -13.78
CA PRO A 88 15.24 10.00 -12.44
C PRO A 88 14.85 11.03 -11.37
N GLU A 89 14.26 10.56 -10.29
CA GLU A 89 13.97 11.41 -9.12
C GLU A 89 15.27 11.85 -8.45
N VAL A 90 15.37 13.16 -8.17
CA VAL A 90 16.55 13.75 -7.56
C VAL A 90 16.38 13.80 -6.04
N GLY A 91 17.31 13.18 -5.31
CA GLY A 91 17.37 13.23 -3.85
C GLY A 91 17.74 11.88 -3.21
N PRO A 92 18.07 11.86 -1.91
CA PRO A 92 18.31 10.62 -1.20
C PRO A 92 17.00 9.84 -0.99
N THR A 93 17.07 8.52 -1.10
CA THR A 93 15.94 7.63 -0.77
C THR A 93 15.63 7.68 0.73
N ASN A 94 14.36 7.77 1.08
CA ASN A 94 13.92 7.81 2.47
C ASN A 94 14.29 6.50 3.22
N PRO A 95 15.16 6.54 4.26
CA PRO A 95 15.62 5.36 4.97
C PRO A 95 14.58 4.76 5.94
N PHE A 96 13.52 5.49 6.27
CA PHE A 96 12.48 5.05 7.21
C PHE A 96 11.39 4.20 6.54
N LYS A 97 11.43 4.04 5.22
CA LYS A 97 10.48 3.21 4.49
C LYS A 97 10.98 1.76 4.47
N THR A 98 10.10 0.81 4.77
CA THR A 98 10.39 -0.61 4.60
C THR A 98 10.51 -0.97 3.11
N ARG A 99 11.12 -2.12 2.78
CA ARG A 99 11.21 -2.62 1.39
C ARG A 99 9.84 -2.63 0.68
N GLN A 100 8.78 -3.02 1.39
CA GLN A 100 7.41 -3.05 0.86
C GLN A 100 6.79 -1.66 0.69
N GLN A 101 7.24 -0.66 1.45
CA GLN A 101 6.80 0.73 1.30
C GLN A 101 7.58 1.47 0.20
N LEU A 102 8.81 1.04 -0.09
CA LEU A 102 9.61 1.56 -1.20
C LEU A 102 9.17 1.01 -2.56
N ALA A 103 8.58 -0.19 -2.60
CA ALA A 103 8.10 -0.79 -3.84
C ALA A 103 6.87 -0.05 -4.41
N ASN A 104 6.87 0.14 -5.73
CA ASN A 104 5.73 0.66 -6.47
C ASN A 104 4.56 -0.32 -6.34
N LYS A 105 3.44 0.12 -5.75
CA LYS A 105 2.30 -0.75 -5.48
C LYS A 105 0.97 -0.03 -5.67
N ASN A 106 0.00 -0.77 -6.19
CA ASN A 106 -1.39 -0.33 -6.32
C ASN A 106 -2.28 -1.01 -5.25
N THR A 107 -1.90 -2.21 -4.81
CA THR A 107 -2.54 -2.96 -3.73
C THR A 107 -1.57 -3.11 -2.55
N LEU A 108 -2.03 -3.63 -1.41
CA LEU A 108 -1.17 -3.82 -0.24
C LEU A 108 0.03 -4.74 -0.52
N SER A 109 -0.16 -5.74 -1.38
CA SER A 109 0.82 -6.78 -1.70
C SER A 109 1.70 -6.45 -2.91
N GLY A 110 1.30 -5.55 -3.80
CA GLY A 110 2.11 -5.23 -4.98
C GLY A 110 1.39 -4.38 -6.03
N PHE A 111 1.93 -4.43 -7.25
CA PHE A 111 1.36 -3.75 -8.40
C PHE A 111 0.55 -4.74 -9.24
N VAL A 112 -0.68 -4.36 -9.57
CA VAL A 112 -1.59 -5.17 -10.37
C VAL A 112 -2.12 -4.30 -11.50
N GLU A 113 -1.86 -4.73 -12.73
CA GLU A 113 -2.33 -4.10 -13.94
C GLU A 113 -3.00 -5.13 -14.86
N PRO A 114 -4.01 -4.72 -15.65
CA PRO A 114 -4.59 -5.60 -16.66
C PRO A 114 -3.59 -5.80 -17.81
N ALA A 115 -3.10 -7.02 -17.96
CA ALA A 115 -2.23 -7.41 -19.05
C ALA A 115 -3.01 -8.15 -20.15
N HIS A 116 -2.59 -7.97 -21.40
CA HIS A 116 -3.17 -8.65 -22.56
C HIS A 116 -2.18 -9.69 -23.07
N PHE A 117 -2.41 -10.95 -22.72
CA PHE A 117 -1.65 -12.09 -23.22
C PHE A 117 -2.48 -12.92 -24.19
N ASP A 118 -1.80 -13.58 -25.12
CA ASP A 118 -2.44 -14.65 -25.89
C ASP A 118 -2.78 -15.81 -24.95
N ALA A 119 -4.04 -16.27 -25.00
CA ALA A 119 -4.55 -17.32 -24.14
C ALA A 119 -3.79 -18.64 -24.35
N PHE A 120 -3.38 -18.92 -25.60
CA PHE A 120 -2.61 -20.11 -25.91
C PHE A 120 -1.20 -20.05 -25.31
N GLN A 121 -0.49 -18.93 -25.48
CA GLN A 121 0.86 -18.79 -24.92
C GLN A 121 0.86 -18.84 -23.40
N PHE A 122 -0.10 -18.18 -22.75
CA PHE A 122 -0.24 -18.24 -21.30
C PHE A 122 -0.45 -19.68 -20.79
N GLU A 123 -1.39 -20.42 -21.37
CA GLU A 123 -1.66 -21.79 -20.94
C GLU A 123 -0.52 -22.76 -21.32
N ASN A 124 0.17 -22.51 -22.44
CA ASN A 124 1.37 -23.26 -22.82
C ASN A 124 2.47 -23.12 -21.75
N GLN A 125 2.83 -21.88 -21.38
CA GLN A 125 3.85 -21.63 -20.36
C GLN A 125 3.40 -22.16 -18.99
N ARG A 126 2.14 -21.96 -18.61
CA ARG A 126 1.57 -22.48 -17.35
C ARG A 126 1.66 -24.01 -17.26
N ARG A 127 1.29 -24.73 -18.32
CA ARG A 127 1.40 -26.21 -18.36
C ARG A 127 2.83 -26.69 -18.37
N THR A 128 3.72 -25.95 -19.04
CA THR A 128 5.16 -26.26 -19.10
C THR A 128 5.78 -26.13 -17.72
N PHE A 129 5.46 -25.07 -16.98
CA PHE A 129 5.88 -24.93 -15.58
C PHE A 129 5.35 -26.05 -14.70
N HIS A 130 4.06 -26.38 -14.79
CA HIS A 130 3.47 -27.45 -13.98
C HIS A 130 4.02 -28.85 -14.33
N SER A 131 4.44 -29.08 -15.57
CA SER A 131 4.90 -30.40 -16.04
C SER A 131 6.40 -30.61 -15.87
N TYR A 132 7.22 -29.58 -16.12
CA TYR A 132 8.70 -29.69 -16.11
C TYR A 132 9.38 -28.82 -15.06
N GLY A 133 8.65 -27.90 -14.43
CA GLY A 133 9.21 -27.00 -13.41
C GLY A 133 9.90 -25.75 -13.96
N TYR A 134 9.81 -25.48 -15.27
CA TYR A 134 10.35 -24.26 -15.88
C TYR A 134 9.37 -23.61 -16.87
N ALA A 135 9.49 -22.30 -17.07
CA ALA A 135 8.76 -21.53 -18.08
C ALA A 135 9.51 -20.23 -18.41
N LEU A 136 9.10 -19.52 -19.45
CA LEU A 136 9.63 -18.18 -19.76
C LEU A 136 9.16 -17.14 -18.74
N ASP A 137 10.01 -16.16 -18.44
CA ASP A 137 9.66 -15.03 -17.57
C ASP A 137 8.62 -14.11 -18.26
N PRO A 138 7.41 -13.90 -17.70
CA PRO A 138 6.43 -12.98 -18.25
C PRO A 138 6.69 -11.50 -17.90
N THR A 139 7.80 -11.17 -17.24
CA THR A 139 8.14 -9.80 -16.82
C THR A 139 8.30 -8.86 -18.03
N ALA A 140 7.59 -7.73 -18.02
CA ALA A 140 7.56 -6.78 -19.13
C ALA A 140 8.88 -6.01 -19.36
N MET A 141 9.82 -6.07 -18.42
CA MET A 141 11.08 -5.34 -18.51
C MET A 141 12.11 -6.14 -19.32
N GLU A 142 12.37 -5.68 -20.55
CA GLU A 142 13.30 -6.31 -21.51
C GLU A 142 14.71 -6.53 -20.92
N ALA A 143 15.15 -5.70 -19.98
CA ALA A 143 16.48 -5.80 -19.37
C ALA A 143 16.67 -7.00 -18.42
N ALA A 144 15.60 -7.70 -18.03
CA ALA A 144 15.66 -8.79 -17.05
C ALA A 144 15.08 -10.14 -17.56
N ALA A 145 14.32 -10.15 -18.65
CA ALA A 145 13.46 -11.26 -19.04
C ALA A 145 14.00 -12.08 -20.22
N THR A 146 15.24 -12.56 -20.17
CA THR A 146 15.82 -13.39 -21.26
C THR A 146 16.03 -14.85 -20.90
N GLY A 147 15.73 -15.25 -19.66
CA GLY A 147 15.98 -16.60 -19.17
C GLY A 147 14.72 -17.35 -18.72
N PRO A 148 14.74 -18.69 -18.75
CA PRO A 148 13.71 -19.50 -18.13
C PRO A 148 13.73 -19.33 -16.60
N VAL A 149 12.54 -19.23 -16.02
CA VAL A 149 12.29 -19.17 -14.58
C VAL A 149 11.91 -20.56 -14.07
N GLY A 150 12.41 -20.91 -12.89
CA GLY A 150 12.20 -22.22 -12.26
C GLY A 150 13.46 -23.10 -12.34
N ASP A 151 13.29 -24.37 -12.72
CA ASP A 151 14.38 -25.34 -12.83
C ASP A 151 15.22 -25.11 -14.11
N GLN A 152 16.21 -24.22 -14.02
CA GLN A 152 17.09 -23.87 -15.15
C GLN A 152 17.87 -25.07 -15.69
N LEU A 153 18.32 -25.99 -14.84
CA LEU A 153 19.02 -27.21 -15.27
C LEU A 153 18.15 -28.06 -16.18
N ARG A 154 16.86 -28.22 -15.83
CA ARG A 154 15.90 -28.96 -16.67
C ARG A 154 15.58 -28.23 -17.97
N ALA A 155 15.52 -26.90 -17.92
CA ALA A 155 15.32 -26.08 -19.09
C ALA A 155 16.47 -26.27 -20.09
N GLU A 156 17.73 -26.28 -19.64
CA GLU A 156 18.90 -26.54 -20.47
C GLU A 156 18.95 -27.98 -21.02
N GLU A 157 18.68 -28.98 -20.17
CA GLU A 157 18.63 -30.40 -20.58
C GLU A 157 17.59 -30.65 -21.67
N MET A 158 16.40 -30.05 -21.51
CA MET A 158 15.26 -30.21 -22.41
C MET A 158 15.23 -29.17 -23.53
N LYS A 159 16.18 -28.22 -23.55
CA LYS A 159 16.28 -27.10 -24.50
C LYS A 159 15.01 -26.24 -24.58
N GLU A 160 14.43 -25.94 -23.42
CA GLU A 160 13.27 -25.04 -23.27
C GLU A 160 12.01 -25.46 -24.05
N VAL A 161 11.88 -26.76 -24.34
CA VAL A 161 10.76 -27.32 -25.11
C VAL A 161 9.45 -27.26 -24.32
N SER A 162 8.41 -26.68 -24.92
CA SER A 162 7.10 -26.56 -24.29
C SER A 162 6.29 -27.87 -24.32
N VAL A 163 5.18 -27.95 -23.57
CA VAL A 163 4.35 -29.17 -23.50
C VAL A 163 3.68 -29.51 -24.84
N PHE A 164 3.33 -28.50 -25.62
CA PHE A 164 2.64 -28.67 -26.90
C PHE A 164 3.59 -28.95 -28.07
N GLU A 165 4.90 -28.82 -27.86
CA GLU A 165 5.90 -29.17 -28.85
C GLU A 165 6.17 -30.68 -28.87
N VAL A 166 6.46 -31.21 -30.05
CA VAL A 166 6.75 -32.64 -30.24
C VAL A 166 8.08 -32.98 -29.59
N LYS A 167 7.99 -33.60 -28.41
CA LYS A 167 9.19 -34.06 -27.70
C LYS A 167 9.94 -35.15 -28.45
N LYS A 168 11.25 -35.21 -28.19
CA LYS A 168 12.00 -36.47 -28.31
C LYS A 168 11.32 -37.56 -27.50
N VAL A 169 11.21 -38.75 -28.10
CA VAL A 169 10.63 -39.96 -27.48
C VAL A 169 11.19 -40.11 -26.06
N ARG A 170 10.29 -40.17 -25.07
CA ARG A 170 10.64 -40.35 -23.65
C ARG A 170 11.65 -41.49 -23.53
N THR A 171 12.80 -41.22 -22.91
CA THR A 171 13.92 -42.17 -22.76
C THR A 171 13.61 -43.33 -21.80
N GLY A 172 12.51 -43.26 -21.05
CA GLY A 172 12.08 -44.28 -20.10
C GLY A 172 10.87 -45.09 -20.57
N GLU A 173 10.77 -46.31 -20.04
CA GLU A 173 9.66 -47.22 -20.28
C GLU A 173 8.31 -46.57 -19.94
N LYS A 174 7.30 -46.81 -20.78
CA LYS A 174 5.92 -46.39 -20.52
C LYS A 174 5.36 -47.33 -19.46
N ARG A 175 4.82 -46.78 -18.38
CA ARG A 175 4.18 -47.55 -17.32
C ARG A 175 3.09 -48.46 -17.92
N ARG A 176 3.19 -49.77 -17.64
CA ARG A 176 2.30 -50.79 -18.20
C ARG A 176 0.90 -50.68 -17.59
N ARG A 177 -0.12 -50.76 -18.44
CA ARG A 177 -1.53 -50.77 -18.05
C ARG A 177 -2.10 -52.15 -18.29
N LYS A 178 -3.11 -52.53 -17.51
CA LYS A 178 -3.90 -53.75 -17.77
C LYS A 178 -4.52 -53.70 -19.16
N ASP A 179 -4.91 -54.86 -19.67
CA ASP A 179 -5.56 -54.96 -20.98
C ASP A 179 -6.92 -54.27 -20.99
N LYS A 180 -7.33 -53.81 -22.18
CA LYS A 180 -8.59 -53.05 -22.35
C LYS A 180 -9.84 -53.91 -22.12
N GLY A 181 -9.73 -55.22 -22.29
CA GLY A 181 -10.86 -56.15 -22.37
C GLY A 181 -11.61 -56.05 -23.70
N ASP A 182 -12.47 -57.03 -23.96
CA ASP A 182 -13.37 -57.03 -25.11
C ASP A 182 -14.60 -56.16 -24.79
N PRO A 183 -14.99 -55.18 -25.62
CA PRO A 183 -16.22 -54.42 -25.43
C PRO A 183 -17.51 -55.26 -25.42
N ALA A 184 -17.47 -56.52 -25.88
CA ALA A 184 -18.62 -57.43 -25.80
C ALA A 184 -18.82 -58.06 -24.41
N ASP A 185 -17.80 -58.04 -23.54
CA ASP A 185 -17.88 -58.57 -22.19
C ASP A 185 -18.35 -57.48 -21.20
N LEU A 186 -19.47 -57.73 -20.52
CA LEU A 186 -20.12 -56.76 -19.64
C LEU A 186 -19.32 -56.48 -18.37
N ASP A 187 -18.66 -57.49 -17.81
CA ASP A 187 -17.96 -57.38 -16.52
C ASP A 187 -16.44 -57.15 -16.71
N GLY A 188 -15.87 -57.59 -17.83
CA GLY A 188 -14.43 -57.53 -18.10
C GLY A 188 -13.96 -56.30 -18.90
N TYR A 189 -14.85 -55.49 -19.47
CA TYR A 189 -14.43 -54.33 -20.27
C TYR A 189 -14.00 -53.15 -19.39
N MET A 190 -12.69 -52.88 -19.35
CA MET A 190 -12.13 -51.74 -18.61
C MET A 190 -11.95 -50.49 -19.48
N GLY A 191 -11.77 -50.64 -20.79
CA GLY A 191 -11.68 -49.49 -21.71
C GLY A 191 -10.54 -48.52 -21.37
N PRO A 192 -10.75 -47.19 -21.53
CA PRO A 192 -9.81 -46.17 -21.09
C PRO A 192 -9.57 -46.11 -19.58
N TRP A 193 -10.47 -46.68 -18.76
CA TRP A 193 -10.42 -46.69 -17.29
C TRP A 193 -9.58 -47.83 -16.70
N ARG A 194 -8.88 -48.59 -17.56
CA ARG A 194 -7.94 -49.61 -17.12
C ARG A 194 -6.85 -49.04 -16.19
N GLU A 195 -6.64 -49.71 -15.07
CA GLU A 195 -5.63 -49.36 -14.08
C GLU A 195 -4.21 -49.72 -14.55
N TYR A 196 -3.20 -49.13 -13.89
CA TYR A 196 -1.83 -49.57 -14.10
C TYR A 196 -1.55 -50.88 -13.35
N GLU A 197 -0.64 -51.71 -13.88
CA GLU A 197 -0.35 -53.02 -13.29
C GLU A 197 0.30 -52.92 -11.90
N ASP A 198 1.11 -51.89 -11.70
CA ASP A 198 1.86 -51.55 -10.48
C ASP A 198 1.08 -50.59 -9.57
N GLU A 199 -0.17 -50.25 -9.89
CA GLU A 199 -1.00 -49.38 -9.06
C GLU A 199 -1.63 -50.17 -7.89
N VAL A 200 -1.41 -49.68 -6.68
CA VAL A 200 -2.03 -50.23 -5.47
C VAL A 200 -3.28 -49.43 -5.15
N LYS A 201 -4.47 -50.02 -5.35
CA LYS A 201 -5.76 -49.36 -5.15
C LYS A 201 -6.05 -48.95 -3.70
N VAL A 202 -5.53 -49.71 -2.73
CA VAL A 202 -5.72 -49.47 -1.30
C VAL A 202 -4.37 -49.34 -0.62
N SER A 203 -3.94 -48.11 -0.38
CA SER A 203 -2.77 -47.80 0.44
C SER A 203 -3.19 -47.71 1.91
N LYS A 204 -2.92 -48.77 2.69
CA LYS A 204 -3.10 -48.73 4.15
C LYS A 204 -1.86 -48.08 4.79
N PRO A 205 -2.02 -47.16 5.78
CA PRO A 205 -0.90 -46.64 6.55
C PRO A 205 -0.11 -47.76 7.23
N THR A 206 1.17 -47.51 7.54
CA THR A 206 1.97 -48.49 8.29
C THR A 206 1.39 -48.68 9.69
N PRO A 207 1.61 -49.83 10.35
CA PRO A 207 1.03 -50.09 11.67
C PRO A 207 1.39 -49.03 12.73
N GLU A 208 2.60 -48.51 12.69
CA GLU A 208 3.03 -47.42 13.58
C GLU A 208 2.28 -46.11 13.29
N GLN A 209 2.09 -45.77 12.00
CA GLN A 209 1.31 -44.58 11.60
C GLN A 209 -0.16 -44.70 12.00
N MET A 210 -0.73 -45.91 11.96
CA MET A 210 -2.11 -46.13 12.41
C MET A 210 -2.26 -45.83 13.91
N VAL A 211 -1.33 -46.30 14.74
CA VAL A 211 -1.35 -46.00 16.19
C VAL A 211 -1.26 -44.50 16.44
N ILE A 212 -0.36 -43.80 15.75
CA ILE A 212 -0.21 -42.33 15.88
C ILE A 212 -1.50 -41.61 15.44
N LEU A 213 -2.13 -42.06 14.36
CA LEU A 213 -3.41 -41.50 13.91
C LEU A 213 -4.50 -41.75 14.95
N ASP A 214 -4.60 -42.96 15.48
CA ASP A 214 -5.59 -43.34 16.49
C ASP A 214 -5.40 -42.52 17.78
N GLU A 215 -4.16 -42.27 18.20
CA GLU A 215 -3.83 -41.38 19.31
C GLU A 215 -4.27 -39.95 19.04
N GLN A 216 -3.93 -39.38 17.88
CA GLN A 216 -4.33 -38.01 17.51
C GLN A 216 -5.85 -37.84 17.36
N PHE A 217 -6.54 -38.83 16.80
CA PHE A 217 -8.00 -38.81 16.71
C PHE A 217 -8.64 -38.97 18.09
N GLY A 218 -8.08 -39.84 18.95
CA GLY A 218 -8.52 -40.01 20.32
C GLY A 218 -8.35 -38.74 21.17
N GLU A 219 -7.23 -38.03 21.03
CA GLU A 219 -6.99 -36.74 21.70
C GLU A 219 -7.98 -35.67 21.24
N LYS A 220 -8.28 -35.58 19.93
CA LYS A 220 -9.27 -34.64 19.39
C LYS A 220 -10.68 -34.92 19.91
N LEU A 221 -11.06 -36.20 20.04
CA LEU A 221 -12.36 -36.60 20.59
C LEU A 221 -12.46 -36.22 22.08
N LYS A 222 -11.43 -36.54 22.87
CA LYS A 222 -11.36 -36.15 24.29
C LYS A 222 -11.34 -34.63 24.49
N ALA A 223 -10.67 -33.88 23.62
CA ALA A 223 -10.66 -32.42 23.66
C ALA A 223 -12.01 -31.80 23.27
N LYS A 224 -12.79 -32.48 22.42
CA LYS A 224 -14.14 -32.06 22.06
C LYS A 224 -15.12 -32.30 23.21
N GLU A 225 -15.05 -33.46 23.85
CA GLU A 225 -15.85 -33.80 25.04
C GLU A 225 -15.64 -32.79 26.18
N LYS A 226 -14.37 -32.46 26.49
CA LYS A 226 -14.05 -31.43 27.48
C LYS A 226 -14.60 -30.05 27.15
N LYS A 227 -14.64 -29.66 25.86
CA LYS A 227 -15.19 -28.36 25.45
C LYS A 227 -16.71 -28.30 25.56
N GLU A 228 -17.40 -29.42 25.35
CA GLU A 228 -18.86 -29.48 25.51
C GLU A 228 -19.25 -29.38 27.00
N ASP A 229 -18.47 -30.01 27.89
CA ASP A 229 -18.67 -29.92 29.35
C ASP A 229 -18.45 -28.50 29.91
N ASP A 230 -17.40 -27.80 29.44
CA ASP A 230 -17.09 -26.42 29.88
C ASP A 230 -18.15 -25.40 29.40
N THR A 231 -18.90 -25.70 28.33
CA THR A 231 -19.94 -24.80 27.79
C THR A 231 -21.30 -24.92 28.49
N ILE A 232 -21.50 -25.88 29.39
CA ILE A 232 -22.81 -26.14 30.02
C ILE A 232 -22.93 -25.53 31.44
N THR A 233 -21.85 -25.01 32.02
CA THR A 233 -21.92 -24.36 33.34
C THR A 233 -22.12 -22.84 33.24
N GLU A 234 -23.30 -22.39 32.81
CA GLU A 234 -23.74 -21.01 33.07
C GLU A 234 -24.04 -20.83 34.57
N SER A 235 -23.08 -20.32 35.34
CA SER A 235 -23.32 -19.85 36.71
C SER A 235 -23.32 -18.31 36.74
N THR A 236 -24.50 -17.72 36.59
CA THR A 236 -24.67 -16.26 36.67
C THR A 236 -24.68 -15.84 38.14
N ILE A 237 -23.56 -15.32 38.65
CA ILE A 237 -23.51 -14.72 39.99
C ILE A 237 -24.06 -13.29 39.88
N LEU A 238 -25.30 -13.11 40.35
CA LEU A 238 -26.04 -11.86 40.31
C LEU A 238 -25.62 -10.96 41.49
N HIS A 239 -24.59 -10.14 41.29
CA HIS A 239 -24.23 -9.07 42.23
C HIS A 239 -25.10 -7.83 41.96
N GLY A 240 -26.25 -7.72 42.64
CA GLY A 240 -27.06 -6.50 42.54
C GLY A 240 -28.51 -6.65 42.98
N LEU A 241 -28.75 -7.11 44.22
CA LEU A 241 -30.05 -6.91 44.89
C LEU A 241 -29.82 -6.12 46.17
N SER A 242 -29.54 -4.84 46.02
CA SER A 242 -30.09 -3.87 46.96
C SER A 242 -30.45 -2.61 46.17
N THR A 243 -31.66 -2.11 46.40
CA THR A 243 -32.13 -0.78 45.99
C THR A 243 -32.36 -0.50 44.50
N ILE A 244 -33.30 -1.20 43.84
CA ILE A 244 -34.10 -0.60 42.75
C ILE A 244 -35.58 -0.88 43.00
N TYR A 245 -36.19 0.06 43.73
CA TYR A 245 -37.51 0.63 43.51
C TYR A 245 -38.58 -0.24 42.82
N LEU A 246 -39.41 -0.88 43.65
CA LEU A 246 -40.86 -0.83 43.44
C LEU A 246 -41.30 0.64 43.59
N TYR A 247 -41.32 1.38 42.48
CA TYR A 247 -42.18 2.56 42.34
C TYR A 247 -43.64 2.08 42.29
N PHE A 248 -44.21 1.80 43.45
CA PHE A 248 -45.65 1.83 43.67
C PHE A 248 -45.88 2.39 45.08
N LEU A 249 -46.58 3.53 45.12
CA LEU A 249 -47.13 4.27 46.26
C LEU A 249 -46.23 5.30 46.99
N ASN A 250 -46.65 6.55 46.79
CA ASN A 250 -46.83 7.60 47.78
C ASN A 250 -45.66 8.52 48.18
N HIS A 251 -45.86 9.77 47.76
CA HIS A 251 -45.58 11.02 48.48
C HIS A 251 -44.13 11.40 48.82
N GLY A 252 -43.74 12.57 48.30
CA GLY A 252 -43.03 13.57 49.09
C GLY A 252 -41.68 14.00 48.54
N VAL A 253 -41.67 15.21 47.97
CA VAL A 253 -40.64 16.27 48.15
C VAL A 253 -39.24 15.81 48.56
N PHE A 254 -38.21 16.06 47.74
CA PHE A 254 -37.09 16.93 48.14
C PHE A 254 -36.16 17.26 46.96
N SER A 255 -35.71 18.51 46.98
CA SER A 255 -34.90 19.23 46.01
C SER A 255 -33.39 18.92 46.11
N PHE A 256 -32.66 19.36 45.07
CA PHE A 256 -31.23 19.76 44.98
C PHE A 256 -30.43 18.95 43.94
N LEU A 257 -30.20 19.50 42.73
CA LEU A 257 -29.06 20.37 42.34
C LEU A 257 -27.69 19.77 42.71
N LEU A 258 -26.91 19.27 41.75
CA LEU A 258 -25.76 19.97 41.14
C LEU A 258 -24.90 19.04 40.22
N TRP A 259 -24.57 19.56 39.04
CA TRP A 259 -23.31 19.50 38.30
C TRP A 259 -22.63 18.18 37.84
N THR A 260 -22.66 18.01 36.51
CA THR A 260 -21.50 17.88 35.58
C THR A 260 -20.09 17.69 36.15
N VAL A 261 -19.35 16.74 35.56
CA VAL A 261 -18.08 16.89 34.79
C VAL A 261 -17.63 15.45 34.46
N CYS A 262 -17.74 14.99 33.21
CA CYS A 262 -16.71 15.05 32.15
C CYS A 262 -15.37 14.36 32.50
N CYS A 263 -14.86 13.61 31.53
CA CYS A 263 -13.46 13.24 31.32
C CYS A 263 -12.88 11.98 31.99
N PHE A 264 -12.50 11.03 31.12
CA PHE A 264 -11.12 10.56 30.88
C PHE A 264 -10.75 9.09 31.21
N PHE A 265 -9.81 8.58 30.37
CA PHE A 265 -9.08 7.28 30.34
C PHE A 265 -9.81 6.13 29.62
N ILE A 266 -9.45 5.67 28.40
CA ILE A 266 -8.17 5.52 27.67
C ILE A 266 -7.11 4.70 28.43
N THR A 267 -6.87 3.49 27.89
CA THR A 267 -5.72 2.57 28.03
C THR A 267 -5.34 2.02 29.40
N LYS A 268 -5.43 0.69 29.52
CA LYS A 268 -4.25 -0.16 29.56
C LYS A 268 -4.52 -1.47 28.84
#